data_AF-A0A2K8SL41-F1
#
_entry.id   AF-A0A2K8SL41-F1
#
_cell.length_a   1.000
_cell.length_b   1.000
_cell.length_c   1.000
_cell.angle_alpha   90.00
_cell.angle_beta   90.00
_cell.angle_gamma   90.00
#
_symmetry.space_group_name_H-M   'P 1'
#
loop_
_entity.id
_entity.type
_entity.pdbx_description
1 polymer ?
#
loop_
_entity_poly.entity_id
_entity_poly.type
_entity_poly.pdbx_seq_one_letter_code
_entity_poly.pdbx_strand_id
1 'polypeptide(L)'
;MIDELLAWVLARIVTLLPNYLSLLKKLEIGVFFFCWRSHREAKNLPAYYGYLEAKLKDQALSEYSHAQVFCQLTGSKLNMSGAGLMSREEKTAFDWGCVNWDSSGESYQADGMSTRYLSAKVFFCFRTANSYGWCDRLAFMHVLEEFQSLFYKQLLKFVPEELRAKLAPIAADELTHATELQTSLRLLATPKRQESLVFQWQVRKYLALTCLPVDAVLYLLKIFANTR
;
A
#
# COMPACT_ATOMS: atom_id res chain seq x y z
N MET A 1 -14.11 -3.98 16.01
CA MET A 1 -13.59 -3.88 17.40
C MET A 1 -12.06 -4.03 17.50
N ILE A 2 -11.45 -5.20 17.22
CA ILE A 2 -9.97 -5.34 17.34
C ILE A 2 -9.24 -4.48 16.30
N ASP A 3 -9.60 -4.60 15.03
CA ASP A 3 -8.96 -3.81 13.96
C ASP A 3 -9.10 -2.30 14.14
N GLU A 4 -10.27 -1.84 14.60
CA GLU A 4 -10.50 -0.43 14.89
C GLU A 4 -9.61 0.08 16.02
N LEU A 5 -9.43 -0.72 17.08
CA LEU A 5 -8.53 -0.39 18.18
C LEU A 5 -7.08 -0.33 17.70
N LEU A 6 -6.63 -1.33 16.93
CA LEU A 6 -5.28 -1.37 16.38
C LEU A 6 -5.03 -0.18 15.44
N ALA A 7 -5.96 0.09 14.52
CA ALA A 7 -5.91 1.24 13.63
C ALA A 7 -5.85 2.56 14.41
N TRP A 8 -6.62 2.70 15.49
CA TRP A 8 -6.63 3.89 16.34
C TRP A 8 -5.28 4.10 17.05
N VAL A 9 -4.72 3.05 17.65
CA VAL A 9 -3.41 3.10 18.30
C VAL A 9 -2.33 3.47 17.29
N LEU A 10 -2.31 2.83 16.12
CA LEU A 10 -1.33 3.10 15.07
C LEU A 10 -1.45 4.52 14.53
N ALA A 11 -2.66 4.99 14.25
CA ALA A 11 -2.90 6.37 13.80
C ALA A 11 -2.38 7.39 14.84
N ARG A 12 -2.60 7.12 16.13
CA ARG A 12 -2.07 7.97 17.20
C ARG A 12 -0.55 7.96 17.23
N ILE A 13 0.11 6.80 17.10
CA ILE A 13 1.57 6.71 17.09
C ILE A 13 2.15 7.41 15.85
N VAL A 14 1.60 7.14 14.68
CA VAL A 14 2.10 7.68 13.40
C VAL A 14 2.03 9.20 13.39
N THR A 15 0.96 9.81 13.90
CA THR A 15 0.84 11.29 13.97
C THR A 15 1.82 11.97 14.91
N LEU A 16 2.50 11.23 15.79
CA LEU A 16 3.58 11.75 16.63
C LEU A 16 4.93 11.79 15.89
N LEU A 17 5.06 11.15 14.73
CA LEU A 17 6.31 11.15 13.95
C LEU A 17 6.42 12.44 13.12
N PRO A 18 7.56 13.14 13.14
CA PRO A 18 7.71 14.44 12.47
C PRO A 18 7.55 14.39 10.94
N ASN A 19 7.77 13.22 10.32
CA ASN A 19 7.71 13.02 8.87
C ASN A 19 6.59 12.04 8.47
N TYR A 20 5.54 11.92 9.26
CA TYR A 20 4.51 10.90 9.05
C TYR A 20 3.81 11.01 7.69
N LEU A 21 3.55 12.22 7.19
CA LEU A 21 2.96 12.43 5.87
C LEU A 21 3.87 11.89 4.76
N SER A 22 5.18 12.01 4.91
CA SER A 22 6.15 11.40 4.00
C SER A 22 6.14 9.87 4.10
N LEU A 23 5.87 9.29 5.26
CA LEU A 23 5.72 7.84 5.41
C LEU A 23 4.43 7.33 4.74
N LEU A 24 3.33 8.06 4.89
CA LEU A 24 2.06 7.72 4.23
C LEU A 24 2.17 7.86 2.71
N LYS A 25 2.80 8.93 2.22
CA LYS A 25 3.18 9.06 0.80
C LYS A 25 3.90 7.81 0.28
N LYS A 26 4.88 7.30 1.04
CA LYS A 26 5.67 6.12 0.66
C LYS A 26 4.81 4.86 0.56
N LEU A 27 3.83 4.73 1.45
CA LEU A 27 2.86 3.63 1.42
C LEU A 27 2.06 3.67 0.12
N GLU A 28 1.38 4.79 -0.16
CA GLU A 28 0.54 4.97 -1.36
C GLU A 28 1.30 4.65 -2.65
N ILE A 29 2.53 5.18 -2.76
CA ILE A 29 3.32 4.96 -3.97
C ILE A 29 3.71 3.49 -4.11
N GLY A 30 4.01 2.82 -3.00
CA GLY A 30 4.31 1.41 -3.03
C GLY A 30 3.13 0.54 -3.46
N VAL A 31 1.90 0.89 -3.05
CA VAL A 31 0.67 0.23 -3.53
C VAL A 31 0.45 0.52 -5.01
N PHE A 32 0.63 1.77 -5.46
CA PHE A 32 0.60 2.14 -6.88
C PHE A 32 1.48 1.23 -7.74
N PHE A 33 2.75 1.04 -7.37
CA PHE A 33 3.67 0.20 -8.14
C PHE A 33 3.22 -1.25 -8.19
N PHE A 34 2.74 -1.78 -7.05
CA PHE A 34 2.24 -3.14 -6.99
C PHE A 34 1.02 -3.34 -7.88
N CYS A 35 0.05 -2.42 -7.82
CA CYS A 35 -1.16 -2.43 -8.65
C CYS A 35 -0.82 -2.29 -10.14
N TRP A 36 0.10 -1.39 -10.51
CA TRP A 36 0.50 -1.23 -11.90
C TRP A 36 1.21 -2.46 -12.46
N ARG A 37 2.12 -3.06 -11.67
CA ARG A 37 2.75 -4.33 -12.05
C ARG A 37 1.73 -5.42 -12.25
N SER A 38 0.80 -5.56 -11.31
CA SER A 38 -0.29 -6.52 -11.40
C SER A 38 -1.15 -6.28 -12.63
N HIS A 39 -1.54 -5.03 -12.93
CA HIS A 39 -2.23 -4.68 -14.18
C HIS A 39 -1.48 -5.19 -15.42
N ARG A 40 -0.17 -5.00 -15.50
CA ARG A 40 0.63 -5.49 -16.64
C ARG A 40 0.63 -7.01 -16.74
N GLU A 41 0.79 -7.71 -15.62
CA GLU A 41 0.73 -9.17 -15.58
C GLU A 41 -0.68 -9.68 -15.94
N ALA A 42 -1.73 -8.91 -15.62
CA ALA A 42 -3.11 -9.25 -15.89
C ALA A 42 -3.51 -9.18 -17.38
N LYS A 43 -2.77 -8.42 -18.22
CA LYS A 43 -3.04 -8.29 -19.66
C LYS A 43 -3.02 -9.61 -20.43
N ASN A 44 -2.24 -10.58 -19.93
CA ASN A 44 -2.07 -11.88 -20.57
C ASN A 44 -2.96 -12.95 -19.93
N LEU A 45 -3.90 -12.57 -19.06
CA LEU A 45 -4.76 -13.54 -18.39
C LEU A 45 -5.91 -14.02 -19.28
N PRO A 46 -6.35 -15.27 -19.08
CA PRO A 46 -7.56 -15.78 -19.70
C PRO A 46 -8.80 -14.92 -19.41
N ALA A 47 -9.77 -14.93 -20.33
CA ALA A 47 -11.01 -14.17 -20.22
C ALA A 47 -11.83 -14.43 -18.95
N TYR A 48 -11.68 -15.60 -18.30
CA TYR A 48 -12.39 -15.90 -17.05
C TYR A 48 -11.92 -15.03 -15.87
N TYR A 49 -10.81 -14.29 -16.00
CA TYR A 49 -10.41 -13.24 -15.05
C TYR A 49 -11.20 -11.93 -15.23
N GLY A 50 -12.07 -11.85 -16.23
CA GLY A 50 -12.95 -10.69 -16.46
C GLY A 50 -12.18 -9.39 -16.62
N TYR A 51 -12.70 -8.32 -16.02
CA TYR A 51 -12.14 -6.97 -16.08
C TYR A 51 -11.02 -6.71 -15.05
N LEU A 52 -10.34 -7.75 -14.57
CA LEU A 52 -9.30 -7.62 -13.54
C LEU A 52 -8.17 -6.67 -13.97
N GLU A 53 -7.78 -6.73 -15.25
CA GLU A 53 -6.75 -5.84 -15.81
C GLU A 53 -7.13 -4.35 -15.72
N ALA A 54 -8.37 -4.01 -16.05
CA ALA A 54 -8.88 -2.64 -15.97
C ALA A 54 -8.99 -2.18 -14.52
N LYS A 55 -9.53 -3.01 -13.63
CA LYS A 55 -9.65 -2.69 -12.20
C LYS A 55 -8.30 -2.40 -11.53
N LEU A 56 -7.28 -3.23 -11.81
CA LEU A 56 -5.93 -3.02 -11.26
C LEU A 56 -5.29 -1.73 -11.79
N LYS A 57 -5.63 -1.32 -13.02
CA LYS A 57 -5.20 -0.03 -13.58
C LYS A 57 -5.85 1.13 -12.87
N ASP A 58 -7.17 1.06 -12.69
CA ASP A 58 -7.95 2.12 -12.06
C ASP A 58 -7.51 2.31 -10.60
N GLN A 59 -7.35 1.20 -9.86
CA GLN A 59 -6.78 1.23 -8.52
C GLN A 59 -5.37 1.84 -8.51
N ALA A 60 -4.46 1.43 -9.41
CA ALA A 60 -3.14 2.03 -9.48
C ALA A 60 -3.20 3.56 -9.68
N LEU A 61 -4.03 4.05 -10.60
CA LEU A 61 -4.19 5.48 -10.83
C LEU A 61 -4.80 6.22 -9.62
N SER A 62 -5.66 5.54 -8.86
CA SER A 62 -6.19 6.03 -7.59
C SER A 62 -5.07 6.20 -6.55
N GLU A 63 -4.25 5.16 -6.31
CA GLU A 63 -3.10 5.22 -5.37
C GLU A 63 -2.07 6.29 -5.77
N TYR A 64 -1.88 6.48 -7.08
CA TYR A 64 -1.05 7.57 -7.58
C TYR A 64 -1.61 8.94 -7.19
N SER A 65 -2.93 9.10 -7.26
CA SER A 65 -3.62 10.33 -6.87
C SER A 65 -3.55 10.55 -5.36
N HIS A 66 -3.66 9.50 -4.54
CA HIS A 66 -3.41 9.57 -3.10
C HIS A 66 -2.00 10.09 -2.82
N ALA A 67 -0.98 9.53 -3.47
CA ALA A 67 0.39 9.97 -3.35
C ALA A 67 0.58 11.46 -3.73
N GLN A 68 -0.13 11.94 -4.76
CA GLN A 68 -0.12 13.35 -5.15
C GLN A 68 -0.65 14.26 -4.03
N VAL A 69 -1.72 13.87 -3.34
CA VAL A 69 -2.23 14.60 -2.18
C VAL A 69 -1.14 14.74 -1.12
N PHE A 70 -0.46 13.64 -0.77
CA PHE A 70 0.63 13.70 0.20
C PHE A 70 1.81 14.54 -0.29
N CYS A 71 2.17 14.49 -1.57
CA CYS A 71 3.21 15.33 -2.13
C CYS A 71 2.92 16.82 -1.94
N GLN A 72 1.68 17.25 -2.23
CA GLN A 72 1.25 18.63 -2.00
C GLN A 72 1.35 19.02 -0.53
N LEU A 73 0.95 18.11 0.38
CA LEU A 73 1.02 18.34 1.83
C LEU A 73 2.45 18.44 2.36
N THR A 74 3.40 17.74 1.76
CA THR A 74 4.82 17.77 2.15
C THR A 74 5.66 18.78 1.35
N GLY A 75 5.04 19.57 0.46
CA GLY A 75 5.76 20.53 -0.40
C GLY A 75 6.66 19.88 -1.46
N SER A 76 6.50 18.57 -1.72
CA SER A 76 7.23 17.85 -2.75
C SER A 76 6.43 17.76 -4.05
N LYS A 77 7.08 17.47 -5.17
CA LYS A 77 6.41 17.28 -6.46
C LYS A 77 6.77 15.90 -7.02
N LEU A 78 5.76 15.16 -7.48
CA LEU A 78 6.01 13.98 -8.31
C LEU A 78 6.64 14.43 -9.64
N ASN A 79 7.60 13.65 -10.12
CA ASN A 79 8.42 14.03 -11.28
C ASN A 79 7.67 13.93 -12.63
N MET A 80 6.50 13.28 -12.68
CA MET A 80 5.62 13.18 -13.85
C MET A 80 4.20 12.73 -13.48
N SER A 81 3.35 12.33 -14.45
CA SER A 81 2.05 11.66 -14.19
C SER A 81 2.24 10.16 -13.99
N GLY A 82 1.30 9.45 -13.36
CA GLY A 82 1.45 8.00 -13.10
C GLY A 82 1.62 7.18 -14.38
N ALA A 83 0.79 7.46 -15.40
CA ALA A 83 0.96 6.87 -16.73
C ALA A 83 2.25 7.32 -17.44
N GLY A 84 2.67 8.58 -17.24
CA GLY A 84 3.92 9.11 -17.75
C GLY A 84 5.14 8.41 -17.15
N LEU A 85 5.11 8.17 -15.83
CA LEU A 85 6.12 7.46 -15.06
C LEU A 85 6.29 6.06 -15.62
N MET A 86 5.19 5.33 -15.71
CA MET A 86 5.28 3.96 -16.18
C MET A 86 5.63 3.88 -17.67
N SER A 87 5.16 4.79 -18.54
CA SER A 87 5.55 4.78 -19.95
C SER A 87 7.03 5.11 -20.20
N ARG A 88 7.63 6.01 -19.40
CA ARG A 88 9.06 6.33 -19.45
C ARG A 88 9.89 5.17 -18.93
N GLU A 89 9.49 4.63 -17.79
CA GLU A 89 10.16 3.50 -17.13
C GLU A 89 10.03 2.18 -17.92
N GLU A 90 8.91 2.00 -18.63
CA GLU A 90 8.69 0.89 -19.55
C GLU A 90 9.69 0.92 -20.71
N LYS A 91 10.06 2.12 -21.19
CA LYS A 91 11.08 2.28 -22.24
C LYS A 91 12.49 2.02 -21.74
N THR A 92 12.76 2.22 -20.47
CA THR A 92 14.09 2.02 -19.86
C THR A 92 14.28 0.63 -19.26
N ALA A 93 13.34 -0.30 -19.47
CA ALA A 93 13.36 -1.64 -18.86
C ALA A 93 13.53 -1.55 -17.34
N PHE A 94 12.53 -0.96 -16.68
CA PHE A 94 12.45 -0.75 -15.24
C PHE A 94 13.24 -1.74 -14.38
N ASP A 95 14.31 -1.24 -13.76
CA ASP A 95 14.94 -1.88 -12.61
C ASP A 95 14.06 -1.59 -11.39
N TRP A 96 13.28 -2.60 -10.95
CA TRP A 96 12.45 -2.53 -9.74
C TRP A 96 13.28 -2.27 -8.46
N GLY A 97 14.61 -2.21 -8.57
CA GLY A 97 15.57 -1.94 -7.51
C GLY A 97 15.66 -0.48 -7.04
N CYS A 98 15.27 0.53 -7.83
CA CYS A 98 15.47 1.93 -7.45
C CYS A 98 14.65 2.91 -8.32
N VAL A 99 13.58 3.50 -7.78
CA VAL A 99 12.78 4.54 -8.46
C VAL A 99 12.91 5.89 -7.76
N ASN A 100 13.33 6.91 -8.51
CA ASN A 100 13.34 8.31 -8.07
C ASN A 100 12.08 9.02 -8.60
N TRP A 101 11.00 8.99 -7.81
CA TRP A 101 9.67 9.38 -8.27
C TRP A 101 9.26 10.82 -7.92
N ASP A 102 9.97 11.49 -7.01
CA ASP A 102 9.68 12.86 -6.60
C ASP A 102 10.95 13.71 -6.46
N SER A 103 10.74 14.99 -6.21
CA SER A 103 11.79 15.99 -6.04
C SER A 103 12.57 15.87 -4.72
N SER A 104 12.27 14.88 -3.85
CA SER A 104 12.96 14.69 -2.58
C SER A 104 14.29 13.93 -2.71
N GLY A 105 14.53 13.30 -3.86
CA GLY A 105 15.75 12.50 -4.11
C GLY A 105 15.79 11.18 -3.33
N GLU A 106 14.70 10.79 -2.66
CA GLU A 106 14.59 9.47 -2.04
C GLU A 106 14.33 8.40 -3.12
N SER A 107 15.10 7.31 -3.07
CA SER A 107 14.93 6.16 -3.93
C SER A 107 14.21 4.99 -3.24
N TYR A 108 13.43 4.25 -4.03
CA TYR A 108 12.62 3.14 -3.52
C TYR A 108 12.76 1.88 -4.35
N GLN A 109 12.84 0.75 -3.66
CA GLN A 109 12.62 -0.55 -4.27
C GLN A 109 11.11 -0.78 -4.40
N ALA A 110 10.61 -0.82 -5.63
CA ALA A 110 9.19 -0.99 -5.92
C ALA A 110 8.65 -2.37 -5.49
N ASP A 111 9.51 -3.41 -5.43
CA ASP A 111 9.16 -4.73 -4.85
C ASP A 111 9.68 -4.90 -3.40
N GLY A 112 10.61 -4.03 -2.98
CA GLY A 112 11.37 -4.16 -1.73
C GLY A 112 10.61 -3.80 -0.47
N MET A 113 9.39 -3.25 -0.55
CA MET A 113 8.58 -3.03 0.65
C MET A 113 8.27 -4.35 1.38
N SER A 114 8.00 -5.42 0.63
CA SER A 114 7.70 -6.75 1.17
C SER A 114 8.89 -7.42 1.87
N THR A 115 10.12 -6.94 1.63
CA THR A 115 11.37 -7.54 2.13
C THR A 115 12.22 -6.59 2.97
N ARG A 116 11.80 -5.33 3.16
CA ARG A 116 12.58 -4.32 3.89
C ARG A 116 12.38 -4.38 5.41
N TYR A 117 11.12 -4.36 5.85
CA TYR A 117 10.75 -4.31 7.27
C TYR A 117 10.39 -5.70 7.79
N LEU A 118 10.64 -5.97 9.07
CA LEU A 118 10.32 -7.26 9.68
C LEU A 118 8.81 -7.52 9.62
N SER A 119 7.99 -6.52 9.93
CA SER A 119 6.53 -6.57 9.78
C SER A 119 6.11 -6.96 8.36
N ALA A 120 6.67 -6.32 7.34
CA ALA A 120 6.38 -6.66 5.96
C ALA A 120 6.84 -8.07 5.59
N LYS A 121 8.04 -8.50 6.04
CA LYS A 121 8.53 -9.87 5.85
C LYS A 121 7.58 -10.89 6.49
N VAL A 122 7.12 -10.64 7.71
CA VAL A 122 6.20 -11.54 8.40
C VAL A 122 4.85 -11.59 7.68
N PHE A 123 4.32 -10.44 7.26
CA PHE A 123 3.07 -10.36 6.49
C PHE A 123 3.15 -11.21 5.21
N PHE A 124 4.23 -11.07 4.46
CA PHE A 124 4.46 -11.83 3.22
C PHE A 124 5.20 -13.15 3.43
N CYS A 125 5.31 -13.66 4.66
CA CYS A 125 5.97 -14.94 4.97
C CYS A 125 7.36 -15.07 4.31
N PHE A 126 8.17 -14.02 4.40
CA PHE A 126 9.52 -13.89 3.85
C PHE A 126 9.62 -14.10 2.33
N ARG A 127 8.51 -13.94 1.61
CA ARG A 127 8.44 -13.96 0.15
C ARG A 127 8.14 -12.58 -0.39
N THR A 128 8.46 -12.33 -1.66
CA THR A 128 8.03 -11.10 -2.33
C THR A 128 6.53 -11.13 -2.60
N ALA A 129 5.87 -9.97 -2.53
CA ALA A 129 4.43 -9.83 -2.80
C ALA A 129 4.05 -10.37 -4.20
N ASN A 130 4.94 -10.19 -5.17
CA ASN A 130 4.75 -10.65 -6.55
C ASN A 130 4.92 -12.17 -6.72
N SER A 131 5.46 -12.90 -5.74
CA SER A 131 5.61 -14.36 -5.83
C SER A 131 4.30 -15.14 -5.59
N TYR A 132 3.24 -14.44 -5.14
CA TYR A 132 1.94 -15.04 -4.84
C TYR A 132 1.07 -15.17 -6.10
N GLY A 133 0.20 -16.18 -6.14
CA GLY A 133 -0.78 -16.34 -7.22
C GLY A 133 -1.93 -15.34 -7.12
N TRP A 134 -2.74 -15.22 -8.17
CA TRP A 134 -3.80 -14.19 -8.27
C TRP A 134 -4.80 -14.18 -7.11
N CYS A 135 -5.30 -15.34 -6.68
CA CYS A 135 -6.23 -15.41 -5.56
C CYS A 135 -5.58 -14.90 -4.25
N ASP A 136 -4.32 -15.25 -4.00
CA ASP A 136 -3.58 -14.74 -2.84
C ASP A 136 -3.32 -13.24 -2.94
N ARG A 137 -2.96 -12.74 -4.12
CA ARG A 137 -2.76 -11.30 -4.36
C ARG A 137 -4.02 -10.50 -4.04
N LEU A 138 -5.15 -10.90 -4.62
CA LEU A 138 -6.43 -10.25 -4.36
C LEU A 138 -6.83 -10.32 -2.89
N ALA A 139 -6.60 -11.46 -2.24
CA ALA A 139 -6.92 -11.64 -0.82
C ALA A 139 -6.06 -10.74 0.08
N PHE A 140 -4.74 -10.69 -0.11
CA PHE A 140 -3.90 -9.84 0.74
C PHE A 140 -4.13 -8.36 0.45
N MET A 141 -4.34 -7.97 -0.81
CA MET A 141 -4.65 -6.58 -1.14
C MET A 141 -5.96 -6.19 -0.46
N HIS A 142 -7.01 -7.02 -0.58
CA HIS A 142 -8.28 -6.77 0.12
C HIS A 142 -8.09 -6.54 1.62
N VAL A 143 -7.31 -7.39 2.29
CA VAL A 143 -7.02 -7.26 3.74
C VAL A 143 -6.22 -5.99 4.06
N LEU A 144 -5.29 -5.59 3.19
CA LEU A 144 -4.52 -4.36 3.35
C LEU A 144 -5.40 -3.12 3.17
N GLU A 145 -6.18 -3.05 2.09
CA GLU A 145 -7.06 -1.91 1.78
C GLU A 145 -8.15 -1.72 2.85
N GLU A 146 -8.74 -2.82 3.33
CA GLU A 146 -9.71 -2.76 4.43
C GLU A 146 -9.08 -2.14 5.69
N PHE A 147 -7.84 -2.56 6.02
CA PHE A 147 -7.12 -2.00 7.16
C PHE A 147 -6.65 -0.57 6.93
N GLN A 148 -6.24 -0.20 5.70
CA GLN A 148 -5.88 1.17 5.31
C GLN A 148 -7.08 2.11 5.44
N SER A 149 -8.27 1.70 4.98
CA SER A 149 -9.50 2.49 5.17
C SER A 149 -9.76 2.76 6.65
N LEU A 150 -9.65 1.74 7.50
CA LEU A 150 -9.82 1.89 8.96
C LEU A 150 -8.74 2.81 9.54
N PHE A 151 -7.48 2.60 9.18
CA PHE A 151 -6.35 3.40 9.61
C PHE A 151 -6.56 4.89 9.26
N TYR A 152 -6.90 5.21 8.01
CA TYR A 152 -7.16 6.58 7.60
C TYR A 152 -8.35 7.19 8.33
N LYS A 153 -9.45 6.45 8.51
CA LYS A 153 -10.60 6.92 9.33
C LYS A 153 -10.20 7.29 10.76
N GLN A 154 -9.27 6.54 11.38
CA GLN A 154 -8.76 6.89 12.70
C GLN A 154 -7.75 8.05 12.64
N LEU A 155 -6.90 8.11 11.61
CA LEU A 155 -5.93 9.19 11.39
C LEU A 155 -6.61 10.55 11.33
N LEU A 156 -7.75 10.64 10.63
CA LEU A 156 -8.54 11.88 10.47
C LEU A 156 -8.93 12.53 11.81
N LYS A 157 -9.02 11.75 12.90
CA LYS A 157 -9.35 12.25 14.24
C LYS A 157 -8.20 12.99 14.92
N PHE A 158 -6.97 12.78 14.46
CA PHE A 158 -5.76 13.31 15.08
C PHE A 158 -5.07 14.41 14.28
N VAL A 159 -5.51 14.65 13.05
CA VAL A 159 -4.95 15.68 12.18
C VAL A 159 -5.77 16.98 12.22
N PRO A 160 -5.16 18.15 11.94
CA PRO A 160 -5.87 19.42 11.77
C PRO A 160 -6.93 19.36 10.67
N GLU A 161 -7.93 20.24 10.74
CA GLU A 161 -9.08 20.26 9.83
C GLU A 161 -8.66 20.40 8.35
N GLU A 162 -7.65 21.22 8.06
CA GLU A 162 -7.13 21.39 6.70
C GLU A 162 -6.56 20.11 6.10
N LEU A 163 -5.87 19.30 6.92
CA LEU A 163 -5.37 17.99 6.49
C LEU A 163 -6.51 16.99 6.40
N ARG A 164 -7.45 17.02 7.34
CA ARG A 164 -8.62 16.15 7.37
C ARG A 164 -9.43 16.24 6.08
N ALA A 165 -9.71 17.45 5.60
CA ALA A 165 -10.46 17.66 4.36
C ALA A 165 -9.78 17.04 3.13
N LYS A 166 -8.44 17.04 3.10
CA LYS A 166 -7.64 16.47 2.00
C LYS A 166 -7.49 14.96 2.08
N LEU A 167 -7.43 14.40 3.29
CA LEU A 167 -7.21 12.97 3.52
C LEU A 167 -8.53 12.16 3.61
N ALA A 168 -9.67 12.82 3.85
CA ALA A 168 -10.95 12.13 3.96
C ALA A 168 -11.38 11.35 2.71
N PRO A 169 -11.17 11.87 1.47
CA PRO A 169 -11.47 11.12 0.25
C PRO A 169 -10.67 9.81 0.17
N ILE A 170 -9.37 9.84 0.50
CA ILE A 170 -8.49 8.66 0.48
C ILE A 170 -9.10 7.53 1.32
N ALA A 171 -9.58 7.83 2.53
CA ALA A 171 -10.19 6.82 3.42
C ALA A 171 -11.43 6.12 2.83
N ALA A 172 -12.17 6.81 1.96
CA ALA A 172 -13.34 6.28 1.26
C ALA A 172 -12.94 5.46 0.02
N ASP A 173 -11.91 5.92 -0.70
CA ASP A 173 -11.35 5.24 -1.87
C ASP A 173 -10.78 3.86 -1.48
N GLU A 174 -10.04 3.76 -0.36
CA GLU A 174 -9.51 2.47 0.14
C GLU A 174 -10.61 1.43 0.43
N LEU A 175 -11.77 1.86 0.94
CA LEU A 175 -12.88 0.94 1.17
C LEU A 175 -13.48 0.43 -0.14
N THR A 176 -13.51 1.30 -1.15
CA THR A 176 -13.98 0.96 -2.49
C THR A 176 -13.02 -0.04 -3.13
N HIS A 177 -11.71 0.22 -3.07
CA HIS A 177 -10.68 -0.72 -3.52
C HIS A 177 -10.82 -2.09 -2.86
N ALA A 178 -10.95 -2.13 -1.52
CA ALA A 178 -11.16 -3.37 -0.78
C ALA A 178 -12.38 -4.17 -1.26
N THR A 179 -13.48 -3.47 -1.55
CA THR A 179 -14.74 -4.07 -2.03
C THR A 179 -14.59 -4.65 -3.44
N GLU A 180 -13.90 -3.94 -4.32
CA GLU A 180 -13.65 -4.37 -5.70
C GLU A 180 -12.71 -5.57 -5.77
N LEU A 181 -11.68 -5.60 -4.92
CA LEU A 181 -10.76 -6.73 -4.77
C LEU A 181 -11.48 -7.97 -4.26
N GLN A 182 -12.34 -7.83 -3.25
CA GLN A 182 -13.16 -8.93 -2.74
C GLN A 182 -14.13 -9.47 -3.82
N THR A 183 -14.69 -8.57 -4.63
CA THR A 183 -15.55 -8.95 -5.77
C THR A 183 -14.76 -9.72 -6.82
N SER A 184 -13.54 -9.29 -7.15
CA SER A 184 -12.66 -10.00 -8.08
C SER A 184 -12.23 -11.37 -7.54
N LEU A 185 -11.94 -11.48 -6.23
CA LEU A 185 -11.64 -12.74 -5.58
C LEU A 185 -12.83 -13.71 -5.62
N ARG A 186 -14.05 -13.19 -5.48
CA ARG A 186 -15.29 -13.97 -5.57
C ARG A 186 -15.50 -14.66 -6.92
N LEU A 187 -15.04 -14.01 -7.99
CA LEU A 187 -15.12 -14.57 -9.35
C LEU A 187 -14.11 -15.70 -9.58
N LEU A 188 -12.99 -15.71 -8.85
CA LEU A 188 -11.84 -16.59 -9.12
C LEU A 188 -11.72 -17.78 -8.17
N ALA A 189 -12.39 -17.75 -7.03
CA ALA A 189 -12.28 -18.78 -6.00
C ALA A 189 -13.65 -19.22 -5.50
N THR A 190 -13.80 -20.48 -5.10
CA THR A 190 -15.00 -20.98 -4.40
C THR A 190 -15.16 -20.27 -3.03
N PRO A 191 -16.38 -20.12 -2.48
CA PRO A 191 -16.60 -19.45 -1.19
C PRO A 191 -15.68 -19.94 -0.07
N LYS A 192 -15.57 -21.27 0.12
CA LYS A 192 -14.67 -21.89 1.12
C LYS A 192 -13.20 -21.48 0.94
N ARG A 193 -12.74 -21.38 -0.31
CA ARG A 193 -11.37 -20.96 -0.63
C ARG A 193 -11.17 -19.47 -0.37
N GLN A 194 -12.15 -18.64 -0.69
CA GLN A 194 -12.10 -17.20 -0.41
C GLN A 194 -11.97 -16.95 1.10
N GLU A 195 -12.85 -17.57 1.90
CA GLU A 195 -12.82 -17.46 3.37
C GLU A 195 -11.48 -17.90 3.94
N SER A 196 -10.96 -19.05 3.48
CA SER A 196 -9.65 -19.55 3.90
C SER A 196 -8.50 -18.60 3.57
N LEU A 197 -8.49 -18.01 2.36
CA LEU A 197 -7.44 -17.08 1.94
C LEU A 197 -7.50 -15.79 2.76
N VAL A 198 -8.68 -15.18 2.86
CA VAL A 198 -8.86 -13.94 3.63
C VAL A 198 -8.49 -14.17 5.10
N PHE A 199 -8.95 -15.26 5.71
CA PHE A 199 -8.59 -15.60 7.08
C PHE A 199 -7.07 -15.76 7.26
N GLN A 200 -6.39 -16.46 6.35
CA GLN A 200 -4.94 -16.61 6.38
C GLN A 200 -4.22 -15.26 6.35
N TRP A 201 -4.65 -14.34 5.48
CA TRP A 201 -4.06 -13.01 5.37
C TRP A 201 -4.39 -12.10 6.55
N GLN A 202 -5.57 -12.23 7.15
CA GLN A 202 -5.92 -11.57 8.41
C GLN A 202 -5.01 -12.05 9.56
N VAL A 203 -4.75 -13.35 9.69
CA VAL A 203 -3.79 -13.88 10.68
C VAL A 203 -2.39 -13.31 10.45
N ARG A 204 -1.92 -13.29 9.19
CA ARG A 204 -0.62 -12.71 8.83
C ARG A 204 -0.54 -11.22 9.16
N LYS A 205 -1.61 -10.46 8.94
CA LYS A 205 -1.71 -9.05 9.34
C LYS A 205 -1.46 -8.92 10.83
N TYR A 206 -2.18 -9.66 11.68
CA TYR A 206 -1.99 -9.55 13.13
C TYR A 206 -0.57 -9.90 13.57
N LEU A 207 0.02 -10.97 13.01
CA LEU A 207 1.42 -11.32 13.28
C LEU A 207 2.37 -10.19 12.86
N ALA A 208 2.19 -9.63 11.67
CA ALA A 208 2.99 -8.52 11.17
C ALA A 208 2.88 -7.27 12.04
N LEU A 209 1.68 -6.96 12.54
CA LEU A 209 1.45 -5.82 13.44
C LEU A 209 2.23 -5.96 14.75
N THR A 210 2.41 -7.17 15.28
CA THR A 210 3.25 -7.39 16.48
C THR A 210 4.74 -7.09 16.25
N CYS A 211 5.18 -7.07 14.98
CA CYS A 211 6.56 -6.74 14.62
C CYS A 211 6.79 -5.23 14.41
N LEU A 212 5.73 -4.41 14.33
CA LEU A 212 5.87 -2.96 14.13
C LEU A 212 6.69 -2.26 15.22
N PRO A 213 6.60 -2.60 16.51
CA PRO A 213 7.46 -2.01 17.53
C PRO A 213 8.95 -2.24 17.26
N VAL A 214 9.31 -3.42 16.74
CA VAL A 214 10.70 -3.75 16.38
C VAL A 214 11.17 -2.86 15.23
N ASP A 215 10.36 -2.75 14.17
CA ASP A 215 10.67 -1.89 13.02
C ASP A 215 10.76 -0.41 13.45
N ALA A 216 9.89 0.06 14.35
CA ALA A 216 9.91 1.42 14.88
C ALA A 216 11.19 1.71 15.68
N VAL A 217 11.61 0.80 16.55
CA VAL A 217 12.88 0.93 17.30
C VAL A 217 14.07 0.98 16.34
N LEU A 218 14.14 0.07 15.36
CA LEU A 218 15.21 0.06 14.36
C LEU A 218 15.25 1.35 13.53
N TYR A 219 14.08 1.87 13.15
CA TYR A 219 13.97 3.14 12.43
C TYR A 219 14.47 4.33 13.27
N LEU A 220 14.03 4.43 14.54
CA LEU A 220 14.48 5.49 15.45
C LEU A 220 15.98 5.42 15.72
N LEU A 221 16.53 4.22 15.96
CA LEU A 221 17.98 4.04 16.15
C LEU A 221 18.79 4.54 14.95
N LYS A 222 18.30 4.30 13.72
CA LYS A 222 18.95 4.80 12.50
C LYS A 222 18.93 6.33 12.41
N ILE A 223 17.83 6.96 12.83
CA ILE A 223 17.74 8.44 12.88
C ILE A 223 18.77 9.00 13.87
N PHE A 224 18.84 8.43 15.08
CA PHE A 224 19.76 8.90 16.12
C PHE A 224 21.24 8.64 15.79
N ALA A 225 21.54 7.60 15.01
CA ALA A 225 22.90 7.32 14.57
C ALA A 225 23.39 8.32 13.51
N ASN A 226 22.50 8.83 12.65
CA ASN A 226 22.84 9.77 11.58
C ASN A 226 22.85 11.24 12.00
N THR A 227 22.46 11.55 13.24
CA THR A 227 22.48 12.91 13.82
C THR A 227 23.66 13.14 14.78
N ARG A 228 24.57 12.18 14.90
CA ARG A 228 25.88 12.33 15.56
C ARG A 228 26.98 12.50 14.53
#